data_AF-A0A7S2I275-F1
#
_entry.id   AF-A0A7S2I275-F1
#
_cell.length_a   1.000
_cell.length_b   1.000
_cell.length_c   1.000
_cell.angle_alpha   90.00
_cell.angle_beta   90.00
_cell.angle_gamma   90.00
#
_symmetry.space_group_name_H-M   'P 1'
#
loop_
_entity.id
_entity.type
_entity.pdbx_description
1 polymer ?
#
loop_
_entity_poly.entity_id
_entity_poly.type
_entity_poly.pdbx_seq_one_letter_code
_entity_poly.pdbx_strand_id
1 'polypeptide(L)'
;VDDLSATVELGVLLMFVPSEDGLWLTYELPDWAEKDIAKAVRDWSELDLVRFQVAGMPKVWKVWNMVFILVPKFLLWYSVTAAGFRYLMETPGIIDLIVNAMALTFILDIDELIIDRFATVATKHIMQNLEAFPLFDAEEEDKETPEQAYKRLAKSELAAWKLGDWRVCYLFVPKKLAITFAIMAVFVCKYYNTYCYREEDGTWVSKDLHLPKGVHWDPLSLFFTPVDMDSEPAWSMSGAIAAAAGR
;
A
#
# COMPACT_ATOMS: atom_id res chain seq x y z
N VAL A 1 4.27 -1.64 3.19
CA VAL A 1 3.32 -0.86 4.04
C VAL A 1 2.86 0.38 3.31
N ASP A 2 3.76 1.12 2.66
CA ASP A 2 3.36 2.28 1.87
C ASP A 2 2.39 1.92 0.73
N ASP A 3 2.61 0.80 0.02
CA ASP A 3 1.63 0.32 -0.99
C ASP A 3 0.25 -0.03 -0.41
N LEU A 4 0.21 -0.60 0.80
CA LEU A 4 -1.05 -0.83 1.52
C LEU A 4 -1.70 0.50 1.91
N SER A 5 -0.93 1.47 2.39
CA SER A 5 -1.42 2.83 2.70
C SER A 5 -2.01 3.47 1.45
N ALA A 6 -1.29 3.45 0.33
CA ALA A 6 -1.74 3.97 -0.95
C ALA A 6 -3.03 3.28 -1.43
N THR A 7 -3.14 1.96 -1.25
CA THR A 7 -4.35 1.20 -1.60
C THR A 7 -5.54 1.59 -0.71
N VAL A 8 -5.30 1.80 0.60
CA VAL A 8 -6.33 2.28 1.54
C VAL A 8 -6.73 3.71 1.22
N GLU A 9 -5.77 4.60 0.95
CA GLU A 9 -5.99 5.99 0.54
C GLU A 9 -6.79 6.08 -0.75
N LEU A 10 -6.49 5.23 -1.74
CA LEU A 10 -7.28 5.10 -2.96
C LEU A 10 -8.71 4.67 -2.65
N GLY A 11 -8.90 3.69 -1.75
CA GLY A 11 -10.23 3.25 -1.33
C GLY A 11 -11.01 4.35 -0.61
N VAL A 12 -10.35 5.09 0.28
CA VAL A 12 -10.93 6.26 0.97
C VAL A 12 -11.30 7.34 -0.04
N LEU A 13 -10.41 7.69 -0.96
CA LEU A 13 -10.67 8.67 -2.01
C LEU A 13 -11.88 8.27 -2.86
N LEU A 14 -12.00 7.01 -3.29
CA LEU A 14 -13.15 6.53 -4.06
C LEU A 14 -14.48 6.65 -3.28
N MET A 15 -14.44 6.52 -1.96
CA MET A 15 -15.61 6.68 -1.09
C MET A 15 -15.99 8.15 -0.90
N PHE A 16 -15.00 9.05 -0.75
CA PHE A 16 -15.22 10.48 -0.45
C PHE A 16 -15.49 11.35 -1.68
N VAL A 17 -14.95 10.99 -2.85
CA VAL A 17 -15.23 11.71 -4.10
C VAL A 17 -16.76 11.78 -4.32
N PRO A 18 -17.35 12.91 -4.72
CA PRO A 18 -18.80 13.00 -4.95
C PRO A 18 -19.25 12.11 -6.12
N SER A 19 -20.53 11.74 -6.15
CA SER A 19 -21.08 10.86 -7.20
C SER A 19 -21.70 11.57 -8.39
N GLU A 20 -21.71 12.89 -8.36
CA GLU A 20 -22.23 13.73 -9.42
C GLU A 20 -21.14 13.98 -10.47
N ASP A 21 -21.51 13.92 -11.74
CA ASP A 21 -20.59 14.17 -12.84
C ASP A 21 -20.19 15.64 -12.81
N GLY A 22 -18.93 15.90 -12.43
CA GLY A 22 -18.37 17.25 -12.39
C GLY A 22 -17.41 17.51 -13.54
N LEU A 23 -17.18 18.79 -13.83
CA LEU A 23 -16.18 19.23 -14.81
C LEU A 23 -14.77 19.07 -14.22
N TRP A 24 -13.98 18.11 -14.72
CA TRP A 24 -12.61 17.84 -14.26
C TRP A 24 -11.57 18.86 -14.77
N LEU A 25 -11.97 19.72 -15.69
CA LEU A 25 -11.13 20.71 -16.34
C LEU A 25 -11.73 22.09 -16.13
N THR A 26 -11.13 22.89 -15.26
CA THR A 26 -11.56 24.29 -15.02
C THR A 26 -10.55 25.24 -15.64
N TYR A 27 -11.06 26.30 -16.26
CA TYR A 27 -10.24 27.36 -16.84
C TYR A 27 -10.37 28.58 -15.95
N GLU A 28 -9.35 28.84 -15.14
CA GLU A 28 -9.34 29.96 -14.20
C GLU A 28 -8.54 31.12 -14.79
N LEU A 29 -9.23 32.24 -15.04
CA LEU A 29 -8.58 33.48 -15.41
C LEU A 29 -8.14 34.21 -14.14
N PRO A 30 -6.91 34.73 -14.08
CA PRO A 30 -6.49 35.53 -12.94
C PRO A 30 -7.35 36.80 -12.81
N ASP A 31 -7.85 37.07 -11.61
CA ASP A 31 -8.71 38.24 -11.35
C ASP A 31 -8.00 39.60 -11.58
N TRP A 32 -6.67 39.62 -11.59
CA TRP A 32 -5.88 40.85 -11.61
C TRP A 32 -5.62 41.43 -13.01
N ALA A 33 -5.83 40.67 -14.10
CA ALA A 33 -5.62 41.15 -15.46
C ALA A 33 -6.39 40.37 -16.52
N GLU A 34 -6.59 40.99 -17.68
CA GLU A 34 -7.10 40.31 -18.88
C GLU A 34 -6.15 39.20 -19.33
N LYS A 35 -6.73 38.14 -19.94
CA LYS A 35 -6.04 36.91 -20.39
C LYS A 35 -4.73 37.19 -21.14
N ASP A 36 -4.74 38.14 -22.08
CA ASP A 36 -3.59 38.41 -22.94
C ASP A 36 -2.46 39.12 -22.19
N ILE A 37 -2.79 39.99 -21.24
CA ILE A 37 -1.81 40.66 -20.38
C ILE A 37 -1.18 39.65 -19.41
N ALA A 38 -2.00 38.78 -18.81
CA ALA A 38 -1.50 37.74 -17.90
C ALA A 38 -0.50 36.81 -18.60
N LYS A 39 -0.83 36.37 -19.83
CA LYS A 39 0.07 35.58 -20.67
C LYS A 39 1.36 36.32 -21.01
N ALA A 40 1.26 37.58 -21.44
CA ALA A 40 2.42 38.38 -21.83
C ALA A 40 3.38 38.67 -20.66
N VAL A 41 2.86 38.83 -19.44
CA VAL A 41 3.67 39.15 -18.25
C VAL A 41 4.38 37.92 -17.68
N ARG A 42 3.72 36.75 -17.71
CA ARG A 42 4.21 35.52 -17.07
C ARG A 42 4.81 34.50 -18.04
N ASP A 43 4.75 34.75 -19.35
CA ASP A 43 5.10 33.79 -20.40
C ASP A 43 4.33 32.47 -20.28
N TRP A 44 3.05 32.57 -19.89
CA TRP A 44 2.17 31.40 -19.69
C TRP A 44 1.58 30.90 -21.01
N SER A 45 1.59 29.58 -21.17
CA SER A 45 0.86 28.88 -22.22
C SER A 45 -0.63 28.79 -21.89
N GLU A 46 -1.47 28.48 -22.87
CA GLU A 46 -2.90 28.23 -22.60
C GLU A 46 -3.13 27.04 -21.67
N LEU A 47 -2.18 26.10 -21.61
CA LEU A 47 -2.24 24.91 -20.76
C LEU A 47 -2.02 25.25 -19.28
N ASP A 48 -1.28 26.32 -18.98
CA ASP A 48 -1.02 26.75 -17.60
C ASP A 48 -2.25 27.41 -16.95
N LEU A 49 -3.21 27.84 -17.77
CA LEU A 49 -4.49 28.40 -17.31
C LEU A 49 -5.56 27.31 -17.07
N VAL A 50 -5.24 26.07 -17.43
CA VAL A 50 -6.10 24.91 -17.25
C VAL A 50 -5.75 24.24 -15.93
N ARG A 51 -6.72 24.17 -15.03
CA ARG A 51 -6.62 23.41 -13.78
C ARG A 51 -7.30 22.07 -13.92
N PHE A 52 -6.59 21.03 -13.50
CA PHE A 52 -7.10 19.67 -13.48
C PHE A 52 -7.53 19.36 -12.05
N GLN A 53 -8.82 19.15 -11.86
CA GLN A 53 -9.39 18.84 -10.56
C GLN A 53 -10.07 17.47 -10.59
N VAL A 54 -10.07 16.78 -9.44
CA VAL A 54 -10.83 15.54 -9.27
C VAL A 54 -12.31 15.89 -9.12
N ALA A 55 -13.00 16.05 -10.24
CA ALA A 55 -14.43 16.25 -10.26
C ALA A 55 -15.16 14.90 -10.12
N GLY A 56 -16.35 14.91 -9.53
CA GLY A 56 -17.05 13.71 -9.06
C GLY A 56 -17.14 12.56 -10.08
N MET A 57 -17.28 11.35 -9.54
CA MET A 57 -17.23 10.10 -10.31
C MET A 57 -18.59 9.36 -10.26
N PRO A 58 -19.19 8.98 -11.39
CA PRO A 58 -20.44 8.24 -11.39
C PRO A 58 -20.34 6.95 -10.57
N LYS A 59 -21.42 6.59 -9.86
CA LYS A 59 -21.44 5.42 -8.94
C LYS A 59 -21.01 4.12 -9.61
N VAL A 60 -21.44 3.90 -10.85
CA VAL A 60 -21.06 2.71 -11.63
C VAL A 60 -19.55 2.66 -11.83
N TRP A 61 -18.94 3.81 -12.13
CA TRP A 61 -17.50 3.89 -12.35
C TRP A 61 -16.71 3.74 -11.05
N LYS A 62 -17.22 4.24 -9.93
CA LYS A 62 -16.63 3.97 -8.60
C LYS A 62 -16.61 2.49 -8.28
N VAL A 63 -17.74 1.80 -8.45
CA VAL A 63 -17.83 0.35 -8.20
C VAL A 63 -16.91 -0.41 -9.14
N TRP A 64 -16.85 -0.02 -10.41
CA TRP A 64 -15.92 -0.62 -11.37
C TRP A 64 -14.47 -0.45 -10.92
N ASN A 65 -14.03 0.76 -10.57
CA ASN A 65 -12.66 1.01 -10.09
C ASN A 65 -12.36 0.23 -8.80
N MET A 66 -13.34 0.14 -7.89
CA MET A 66 -13.19 -0.64 -6.66
C MET A 66 -12.98 -2.13 -6.95
N VAL A 67 -13.76 -2.71 -7.87
CA VAL A 67 -13.70 -4.16 -8.18
C VAL A 67 -12.53 -4.51 -9.10
N PHE A 68 -12.21 -3.68 -10.09
CA PHE A 68 -11.22 -4.01 -11.11
C PHE A 68 -9.83 -3.41 -10.84
N ILE A 69 -9.71 -2.39 -9.98
CA ILE A 69 -8.41 -1.81 -9.63
C ILE A 69 -8.05 -2.15 -8.20
N LEU A 70 -8.89 -1.78 -7.23
CA LEU A 70 -8.54 -1.89 -5.81
C LEU A 70 -8.45 -3.35 -5.36
N VAL A 71 -9.41 -4.21 -5.75
CA VAL A 71 -9.37 -5.64 -5.39
C VAL A 71 -8.16 -6.35 -5.98
N PRO A 72 -7.84 -6.27 -7.29
CA PRO A 72 -6.63 -6.88 -7.83
C PRO A 72 -5.35 -6.33 -7.20
N LYS A 73 -5.27 -5.03 -6.94
CA LYS A 73 -4.11 -4.43 -6.26
C LYS A 73 -3.92 -5.01 -4.85
N PHE A 74 -5.00 -5.09 -4.07
CA PHE A 74 -4.97 -5.69 -2.74
C PHE A 74 -4.62 -7.19 -2.78
N LEU A 75 -5.16 -7.94 -3.74
CA LEU A 75 -4.85 -9.36 -3.93
C LEU A 75 -3.39 -9.57 -4.33
N LEU A 76 -2.85 -8.73 -5.21
CA LEU A 76 -1.44 -8.76 -5.59
C LEU A 76 -0.56 -8.48 -4.37
N TRP A 77 -0.82 -7.38 -3.65
CA TRP A 77 -0.11 -7.06 -2.41
C TRP A 77 -0.14 -8.20 -1.39
N TYR A 78 -1.31 -8.78 -1.15
CA TYR A 78 -1.48 -9.89 -0.22
C TYR A 78 -0.74 -11.14 -0.67
N SER A 79 -0.83 -11.51 -1.94
CA SER A 79 -0.19 -12.71 -2.48
C SER A 79 1.32 -12.58 -2.50
N VAL A 80 1.83 -11.41 -2.90
CA VAL A 80 3.24 -11.03 -2.83
C VAL A 80 3.76 -11.09 -1.40
N THR A 81 3.02 -10.50 -0.45
CA THR A 81 3.41 -10.52 0.97
C THR A 81 3.37 -11.94 1.52
N ALA A 82 2.34 -12.73 1.21
CA ALA A 82 2.19 -14.11 1.67
C ALA A 82 3.30 -15.03 1.12
N ALA A 83 3.58 -14.94 -0.18
CA ALA A 83 4.63 -15.69 -0.84
C ALA A 83 6.01 -15.27 -0.31
N GLY A 84 6.24 -13.96 -0.16
CA GLY A 84 7.44 -13.41 0.44
C GLY A 84 7.66 -13.95 1.86
N PHE A 85 6.65 -13.86 2.74
CA PHE A 85 6.76 -14.39 4.11
C PHE A 85 7.04 -15.89 4.15
N ARG A 86 6.35 -16.69 3.32
CA ARG A 86 6.62 -18.13 3.23
C ARG A 86 8.06 -18.38 2.83
N TYR A 87 8.51 -17.70 1.78
CA TYR A 87 9.87 -17.84 1.29
C TYR A 87 10.92 -17.42 2.33
N LEU A 88 10.69 -16.32 3.06
CA LEU A 88 11.57 -15.84 4.14
C LEU A 88 11.71 -16.85 5.27
N MET A 89 10.64 -17.58 5.59
CA MET A 89 10.65 -18.58 6.67
C MET A 89 11.24 -19.93 6.25
N GLU A 90 11.12 -20.30 4.96
CA GLU A 90 11.66 -21.55 4.41
C GLU A 90 13.14 -21.42 3.99
N THR A 91 13.65 -20.21 3.75
CA THR A 91 15.01 -19.99 3.25
C THR A 91 16.04 -19.91 4.39
N PRO A 92 17.09 -20.76 4.41
CA PRO A 92 18.10 -20.75 5.47
C PRO A 92 19.17 -19.66 5.28
N GLY A 93 19.29 -19.06 4.08
CA GLY A 93 20.36 -18.14 3.70
C GLY A 93 19.95 -16.66 3.70
N ILE A 94 20.79 -15.81 4.33
CA ILE A 94 20.58 -14.35 4.33
C ILE A 94 20.73 -13.70 2.94
N ILE A 95 21.61 -14.25 2.08
CA ILE A 95 21.83 -13.71 0.73
C ILE A 95 20.58 -13.90 -0.12
N ASP A 96 20.02 -15.11 -0.10
CA ASP A 96 18.79 -15.44 -0.82
C ASP A 96 17.63 -14.55 -0.35
N LEU A 97 17.55 -14.31 0.97
CA LEU A 97 16.58 -13.39 1.55
C LEU A 97 16.69 -11.96 0.97
N ILE A 98 17.91 -11.43 0.85
CA ILE A 98 18.15 -10.09 0.31
C ILE A 98 17.80 -10.03 -1.18
N VAL A 99 18.23 -11.01 -1.97
CA VAL A 99 17.97 -11.05 -3.43
C VAL A 99 16.47 -11.10 -3.72
N ASN A 100 15.73 -11.91 -2.98
CA ASN A 100 14.28 -12.01 -3.16
C ASN A 100 13.54 -10.77 -2.68
N ALA A 101 13.97 -10.14 -1.57
CA ALA A 101 13.42 -8.87 -1.15
C ALA A 101 13.60 -7.77 -2.20
N MET A 102 14.78 -7.68 -2.83
CA MET A 102 15.03 -6.73 -3.92
C MET A 102 14.19 -7.03 -5.17
N ALA A 103 14.06 -8.30 -5.55
CA ALA A 103 13.21 -8.70 -6.68
C ALA A 103 11.73 -8.34 -6.43
N LEU A 104 11.27 -8.47 -5.17
CA LEU A 104 9.92 -8.11 -4.78
C LEU A 104 9.66 -6.61 -4.92
N THR A 105 10.59 -5.76 -4.47
CA THR A 105 10.50 -4.31 -4.66
C THR A 105 10.43 -3.96 -6.15
N PHE A 106 11.26 -4.57 -6.98
CA PHE A 106 11.21 -4.35 -8.43
C PHE A 106 9.86 -4.71 -9.06
N ILE A 107 9.23 -5.80 -8.60
CA ILE A 107 7.89 -6.20 -9.05
C ILE A 107 6.84 -5.18 -8.62
N LEU A 108 6.97 -4.60 -7.42
CA LEU A 108 6.05 -3.58 -6.94
C LEU A 108 6.20 -2.26 -7.70
N ASP A 109 7.42 -1.89 -8.11
CA ASP A 109 7.69 -0.62 -8.83
C ASP A 109 7.40 -0.71 -10.36
N ILE A 110 7.03 -1.89 -10.87
CA ILE A 110 6.87 -2.10 -12.32
C ILE A 110 5.69 -1.32 -12.89
N ASP A 111 4.62 -1.09 -12.12
CA ASP A 111 3.45 -0.35 -12.57
C ASP A 111 3.77 1.14 -12.76
N GLU A 112 4.53 1.74 -11.84
CA GLU A 112 5.05 3.10 -11.95
C GLU A 112 5.97 3.23 -13.17
N LEU A 113 6.84 2.26 -13.43
CA LEU A 113 7.69 2.23 -14.62
C LEU A 113 6.89 2.11 -15.91
N ILE A 114 5.82 1.31 -15.92
CA ILE A 114 4.94 1.17 -17.09
C ILE A 114 4.23 2.51 -17.34
N ILE A 115 3.67 3.16 -16.34
CA ILE A 115 3.04 4.48 -16.50
C ILE A 115 4.06 5.50 -17.00
N ASP A 116 5.26 5.53 -16.43
CA ASP A 116 6.30 6.46 -16.90
C ASP A 116 6.71 6.20 -18.35
N ARG A 117 6.72 4.96 -18.84
CA ARG A 117 7.13 4.67 -20.23
C ARG A 117 6.00 4.78 -21.24
N PHE A 118 4.79 4.39 -20.87
CA PHE A 118 3.66 4.31 -21.80
C PHE A 118 2.73 5.52 -21.74
N ALA A 119 2.77 6.34 -20.68
CA ALA A 119 1.97 7.55 -20.63
C ALA A 119 2.46 8.58 -21.65
N THR A 120 1.51 9.16 -22.38
CA THR A 120 1.80 10.28 -23.28
C THR A 120 2.26 11.51 -22.49
N VAL A 121 3.01 12.41 -23.14
CA VAL A 121 3.44 13.69 -22.53
C VAL A 121 2.24 14.46 -21.97
N ALA A 122 1.10 14.46 -22.68
CA ALA A 122 -0.13 15.09 -22.22
C ALA A 122 -0.68 14.43 -20.93
N THR A 123 -0.71 13.10 -20.87
CA THR A 123 -1.15 12.38 -19.66
C THR A 123 -0.24 12.68 -18.47
N LYS A 124 1.08 12.68 -18.67
CA LYS A 124 2.03 13.06 -17.61
C LYS A 124 1.82 14.49 -17.14
N HIS A 125 1.61 15.42 -18.06
CA HIS A 125 1.31 16.81 -17.75
C HIS A 125 0.02 16.94 -16.93
N ILE A 126 -1.05 16.21 -17.29
CA ILE A 126 -2.31 16.21 -16.54
C ILE A 126 -2.09 15.64 -15.13
N MET A 127 -1.39 14.50 -15.00
CA MET A 127 -1.12 13.88 -13.69
C MET A 127 -0.25 14.74 -12.78
N GLN A 128 0.74 15.44 -13.33
CA GLN A 128 1.63 16.33 -12.58
C GLN A 128 0.95 17.62 -12.11
N ASN A 129 -0.06 18.08 -12.86
CA ASN A 129 -0.83 19.29 -12.56
C ASN A 129 -2.22 18.99 -11.98
N LEU A 130 -2.47 17.75 -11.53
CA LEU A 130 -3.71 17.38 -10.88
C LEU A 130 -3.73 17.95 -9.46
N GLU A 131 -4.72 18.79 -9.16
CA GLU A 131 -4.89 19.34 -7.82
C GLU A 131 -5.25 18.24 -6.82
N ALA A 132 -4.66 18.31 -5.63
CA ALA A 132 -4.94 17.37 -4.56
C ALA A 132 -6.41 17.49 -4.14
N PHE A 133 -7.12 16.37 -4.06
CA PHE A 133 -8.49 16.35 -3.57
C PHE A 133 -8.48 16.55 -2.03
N PRO A 134 -9.05 17.65 -1.50
CA PRO A 134 -9.08 17.87 -0.06
C PRO A 134 -10.01 16.85 0.59
N LEU A 135 -9.43 15.85 1.27
CA LEU A 135 -10.20 14.84 2.00
C LEU A 135 -10.87 15.40 3.26
N PHE A 136 -10.31 16.49 3.80
CA PHE A 136 -10.81 17.17 4.99
C PHE A 136 -11.08 18.63 4.64
N ASP A 137 -12.24 19.13 5.07
CA ASP A 137 -12.59 20.53 4.92
C ASP A 137 -11.71 21.35 5.86
N ALA A 138 -10.62 21.87 5.32
CA ALA A 138 -9.69 22.75 6.03
C ALA A 138 -10.09 24.23 5.92
N GLU A 139 -11.23 24.57 5.29
CA GLU A 139 -11.62 25.96 5.11
C GLU A 139 -11.76 26.72 6.43
N GLU A 140 -12.24 26.06 7.48
CA GLU A 140 -12.32 26.68 8.81
C GLU A 140 -10.93 26.96 9.38
N GLU A 141 -9.99 26.05 9.18
CA GLU A 141 -8.61 26.19 9.68
C GLU A 141 -7.84 27.27 8.91
N ASP A 142 -8.05 27.37 7.60
CA ASP A 142 -7.43 28.38 6.74
C ASP A 142 -7.92 29.80 7.04
N LYS A 143 -9.14 29.92 7.59
CA LYS A 143 -9.72 31.21 8.03
C LYS A 143 -9.27 31.62 9.43
N GLU A 144 -8.69 30.71 10.22
CA GLU A 144 -8.21 31.01 11.57
C GLU A 144 -6.98 31.94 11.50
N THR A 145 -6.96 32.98 12.33
CA THR A 145 -5.73 33.77 12.49
C THR A 145 -4.64 32.92 13.16
N PRO A 146 -3.34 33.21 12.92
CA PRO A 146 -2.26 32.47 13.56
C PRO A 146 -2.42 32.39 15.09
N GLU A 147 -2.90 33.47 15.72
CA GLU A 147 -3.17 33.50 17.17
C GLU A 147 -4.29 32.55 17.61
N GLN A 148 -5.34 32.39 16.79
CA GLN A 148 -6.42 31.45 17.04
C GLN A 148 -5.93 30.01 16.89
N ALA A 149 -5.17 29.73 15.83
CA ALA A 149 -4.54 28.43 15.61
C ALA A 149 -3.62 28.05 16.79
N TYR A 150 -2.79 28.99 17.27
CA TYR A 150 -1.95 28.79 18.47
C TYR A 150 -2.78 28.52 19.73
N LYS A 151 -3.86 29.27 19.97
CA LYS A 151 -4.72 29.05 21.14
C LYS A 151 -5.45 27.71 21.07
N ARG A 152 -5.91 27.30 19.89
CA ARG A 152 -6.54 26.00 19.65
C ARG A 152 -5.55 24.88 19.94
N LEU A 153 -4.35 24.94 19.36
CA LEU A 153 -3.26 24.00 19.59
C LEU A 153 -2.86 23.94 21.07
N ALA A 154 -2.70 25.10 21.74
CA ALA A 154 -2.37 25.15 23.15
C ALA A 154 -3.47 24.55 24.05
N LYS A 155 -4.74 24.71 23.66
CA LYS A 155 -5.86 24.15 24.40
C LYS A 155 -6.04 22.64 24.14
N SER A 156 -5.81 22.18 22.92
CA SER A 156 -6.01 20.77 22.54
C SER A 156 -4.81 19.88 22.87
N GLU A 157 -3.59 20.38 22.70
CA GLU A 157 -2.37 19.59 22.85
C GLU A 157 -1.72 19.77 24.23
N LEU A 158 -1.40 21.01 24.64
CA LEU A 158 -0.63 21.25 25.86
C LEU A 158 -1.40 20.93 27.15
N ALA A 159 -2.72 21.18 27.19
CA ALA A 159 -3.54 20.88 28.36
C ALA A 159 -3.88 19.38 28.50
N ALA A 160 -3.79 18.62 27.42
CA ALA A 160 -4.14 17.20 27.38
C ALA A 160 -2.98 16.27 27.79
N TRP A 161 -1.74 16.77 27.83
CA TRP A 161 -0.57 15.96 28.15
C TRP A 161 -0.40 15.81 29.67
N LYS A 162 -1.28 14.99 30.28
CA LYS A 162 -0.98 14.40 31.58
C LYS A 162 0.07 13.30 31.36
N LEU A 163 1.19 13.35 32.07
CA LEU A 163 2.34 12.43 31.97
C LEU A 163 2.03 10.94 32.23
N GLY A 164 0.77 10.56 32.41
CA GLY A 164 0.31 9.17 32.50
C GLY A 164 -0.85 8.83 31.55
N ASP A 165 -1.20 9.71 30.60
CA ASP A 165 -2.26 9.43 29.63
C ASP A 165 -1.71 8.47 28.55
N TRP A 166 -2.37 7.32 28.39
CA TRP A 166 -2.07 6.30 27.38
C TRP A 166 -1.97 6.88 25.96
N ARG A 167 -2.67 7.98 25.69
CA ARG A 167 -2.63 8.69 24.40
C ARG A 167 -1.25 9.21 24.05
N VAL A 168 -0.46 9.64 25.04
CA VAL A 168 0.91 10.12 24.83
C VAL A 168 1.81 8.95 24.43
N CYS A 169 1.69 7.80 25.10
CA CYS A 169 2.40 6.58 24.68
C CYS A 169 2.01 6.17 23.25
N TYR A 170 0.74 6.27 22.87
CA TYR A 170 0.28 5.99 21.51
C TYR A 170 0.82 7.00 20.47
N LEU A 171 1.03 8.26 20.85
CA LEU A 171 1.65 9.28 19.99
C LEU A 171 3.13 8.97 19.72
N PHE A 172 3.86 8.47 20.72
CA PHE A 172 5.26 8.09 20.58
C PHE A 172 5.47 6.82 19.74
N VAL A 173 4.46 5.97 19.60
CA VAL A 173 4.56 4.77 18.78
C VAL A 173 4.36 5.18 17.31
N PRO A 174 5.39 5.06 16.44
CA PRO A 174 5.22 5.38 15.04
C PRO A 174 4.18 4.43 14.45
N LYS A 175 3.00 4.97 14.09
CA LYS A 175 1.85 4.20 13.58
C LYS A 175 2.26 3.23 12.46
N LYS A 176 3.14 3.68 11.56
CA LYS A 176 3.69 2.85 10.48
C LYS A 176 4.40 1.60 11.02
N LEU A 177 5.26 1.76 12.03
CA LEU A 177 5.99 0.64 12.64
C LEU A 177 5.05 -0.34 13.34
N ALA A 178 4.06 0.18 14.08
CA ALA A 178 3.05 -0.66 14.73
C ALA A 178 2.24 -1.47 13.71
N ILE A 179 1.83 -0.85 12.60
CA ILE A 179 1.16 -1.54 11.49
C ILE A 179 2.08 -2.61 10.88
N THR A 180 3.37 -2.30 10.65
CA THR A 180 4.34 -3.29 10.16
C THR A 180 4.45 -4.48 11.09
N PHE A 181 4.59 -4.26 12.41
CA PHE A 181 4.66 -5.34 13.39
C PHE A 181 3.36 -6.15 13.47
N ALA A 182 2.21 -5.49 13.38
CA ALA A 182 0.91 -6.17 13.37
C ALA A 182 0.77 -7.07 12.13
N ILE A 183 1.10 -6.56 10.94
CA ILE A 183 1.10 -7.35 9.70
C ILE A 183 2.07 -8.52 9.83
N MET A 184 3.29 -8.27 10.29
CA MET A 184 4.30 -9.31 10.52
C MET A 184 3.79 -10.40 11.48
N ALA A 185 3.20 -10.01 12.62
CA ALA A 185 2.63 -10.95 13.58
C ALA A 185 1.50 -11.79 12.96
N VAL A 186 0.60 -11.17 12.18
CA VAL A 186 -0.48 -11.87 11.49
C VAL A 186 0.06 -12.92 10.51
N PHE A 187 1.04 -12.56 9.68
CA PHE A 187 1.63 -13.49 8.72
C PHE A 187 2.47 -14.58 9.38
N VAL A 188 3.20 -14.26 10.44
CA VAL A 188 3.95 -15.25 11.25
C VAL A 188 2.98 -16.24 11.91
N CYS A 189 1.94 -15.76 12.60
CA CYS A 189 0.94 -16.63 13.20
C CYS A 189 0.24 -17.50 12.16
N LYS A 190 -0.14 -16.92 11.01
CA LYS A 190 -0.71 -17.68 9.89
C LYS A 190 0.26 -18.75 9.38
N TYR A 191 1.55 -18.43 9.27
CA TYR A 191 2.58 -19.37 8.83
C TYR A 191 2.66 -20.56 9.79
N TYR A 192 2.84 -20.32 11.10
CA TYR A 192 2.92 -21.39 12.09
C TYR A 192 1.67 -22.27 12.11
N ASN A 193 0.48 -21.67 12.03
CA ASN A 193 -0.78 -22.43 11.99
C ASN A 193 -0.94 -23.27 10.72
N THR A 194 -0.37 -22.84 9.59
CA THR A 194 -0.53 -23.52 8.29
C THR A 194 0.55 -24.58 8.07
N TYR A 195 1.80 -24.28 8.41
CA TYR A 195 2.98 -25.06 8.03
C TYR A 195 3.65 -25.78 9.19
N CYS A 196 3.23 -25.56 10.43
CA CYS A 196 3.74 -26.30 11.58
C CYS A 196 2.64 -27.18 12.18
N TYR A 197 3.04 -28.28 12.79
CA TYR A 197 2.21 -29.04 13.71
C TYR A 197 2.79 -28.89 15.12
N ARG A 198 1.93 -29.03 16.12
CA ARG A 198 2.33 -28.96 17.52
C ARG A 198 2.53 -30.39 18.04
N GLU A 199 3.71 -30.67 18.56
CA GLU A 199 4.05 -31.96 19.16
C GLU A 199 3.44 -32.08 20.57
N GLU A 200 3.45 -33.29 21.15
CA GLU A 200 2.92 -33.54 22.50
C GLU A 200 3.61 -32.69 23.57
N ASP A 201 4.90 -32.40 23.39
CA ASP A 201 5.70 -31.52 24.24
C ASP A 201 5.32 -30.04 24.13
N GLY A 202 4.41 -29.70 23.21
CA GLY A 202 3.92 -28.36 22.98
C GLY A 202 4.82 -27.49 22.10
N THR A 203 5.94 -28.04 21.61
CA THR A 203 6.84 -27.43 20.62
C THR A 203 6.18 -27.38 19.25
N TRP A 204 6.57 -26.40 18.43
CA TRP A 204 6.12 -26.28 17.04
C TRP A 204 7.19 -26.85 16.11
N VAL A 205 6.82 -27.87 15.33
CA VAL A 205 7.71 -28.52 14.36
C VAL A 205 7.18 -28.22 12.96
N SER A 206 8.07 -27.82 12.05
CA SER A 206 7.71 -27.58 10.64
C SER A 206 7.27 -28.89 9.99
N LYS A 207 6.21 -28.83 9.18
CA LYS A 207 5.87 -29.92 8.26
C LYS A 207 7.02 -30.13 7.28
N ASP A 208 7.09 -31.34 6.74
CA ASP A 208 8.07 -31.71 5.73
C ASP A 208 7.90 -30.84 4.48
N LEU A 209 9.03 -30.38 3.93
CA LEU A 209 9.05 -29.53 2.75
C LEU A 209 9.14 -30.42 1.51
N HIS A 210 8.15 -30.30 0.62
CA HIS A 210 8.09 -31.04 -0.63
C HIS A 210 8.37 -30.10 -1.79
N LEU A 211 9.10 -30.59 -2.81
CA LEU A 211 9.31 -29.82 -4.04
C LEU A 211 8.04 -29.85 -4.90
N PRO A 212 7.74 -28.78 -5.66
CA PRO A 212 6.64 -28.82 -6.62
C PRO A 212 6.96 -29.83 -7.73
N LYS A 213 5.96 -30.62 -8.17
CA LYS A 213 6.12 -31.63 -9.24
C LYS A 213 6.48 -31.04 -10.60
N GLY A 214 6.25 -29.74 -10.80
CA GLY A 214 6.59 -29.04 -12.03
C GLY A 214 6.52 -27.53 -11.87
N VAL A 215 7.13 -26.82 -12.83
CA VAL A 215 7.20 -25.34 -12.87
C VAL A 215 6.10 -24.77 -13.78
N HIS A 216 4.97 -25.47 -13.91
CA HIS A 216 3.87 -24.95 -14.72
C HIS A 216 3.26 -23.73 -14.04
N TRP A 217 3.53 -22.55 -14.61
CA TRP A 217 3.04 -21.28 -14.10
C TRP A 217 1.64 -21.02 -14.66
N ASP A 218 0.63 -21.12 -13.79
CA ASP A 218 -0.71 -20.62 -14.06
C ASP A 218 -0.94 -19.36 -13.21
N PRO A 219 -1.16 -18.18 -13.80
CA PRO A 219 -1.35 -16.95 -13.02
C PRO A 219 -2.49 -17.04 -12.00
N LEU A 220 -3.52 -17.84 -12.27
CA LEU A 220 -4.63 -18.04 -11.35
C LEU A 220 -4.27 -19.01 -10.21
N SER A 221 -3.29 -19.91 -10.43
CA SER A 221 -2.84 -20.83 -9.38
C SER A 221 -2.23 -20.09 -8.19
N LEU A 222 -1.63 -18.91 -8.41
CA LEU A 222 -1.11 -18.04 -7.36
C LEU A 222 -2.18 -17.66 -6.31
N PHE A 223 -3.44 -17.56 -6.73
CA PHE A 223 -4.52 -17.11 -5.86
C PHE A 223 -5.38 -18.26 -5.32
N PHE A 224 -5.59 -19.32 -6.10
CA PHE A 224 -6.65 -20.30 -5.81
C PHE A 224 -6.22 -21.76 -5.83
N THR A 225 -5.12 -22.11 -6.48
CA THR A 225 -4.81 -23.53 -6.74
C THR A 225 -3.70 -24.00 -5.79
N PRO A 226 -3.93 -25.06 -5.00
CA PRO A 226 -2.83 -25.69 -4.28
C PRO A 226 -1.80 -26.22 -5.28
N VAL A 227 -0.53 -25.93 -5.02
CA VAL A 227 0.58 -26.41 -5.86
C VAL A 227 0.73 -27.92 -5.65
N ASP A 228 0.77 -28.68 -6.74
CA ASP A 228 1.04 -30.12 -6.68
C ASP A 228 2.46 -30.37 -6.18
N MET A 229 2.56 -30.93 -4.99
CA MET A 229 3.81 -31.25 -4.32
C MET A 229 4.22 -32.70 -4.62
N ASP A 230 5.53 -32.95 -4.69
CA ASP A 230 6.10 -34.28 -4.84
C ASP A 230 5.84 -35.13 -3.59
N SER A 231 5.74 -36.45 -3.74
CA SER A 231 5.50 -37.36 -2.62
C SER A 231 6.69 -37.48 -1.69
N GLU A 232 7.90 -37.29 -2.21
CA GLU A 232 9.14 -37.37 -1.42
C GLU A 232 9.46 -36.01 -0.77
N PRO A 233 9.70 -35.96 0.54
CA PRO A 233 10.08 -34.72 1.21
C PRO A 233 11.52 -34.37 0.83
N ALA A 234 11.71 -33.17 0.29
CA ALA A 234 13.03 -32.64 0.02
C ALA A 234 13.78 -32.25 1.30
N TRP A 235 13.05 -31.87 2.34
CA TRP A 235 13.61 -31.61 3.67
C TRP A 235 12.63 -32.04 4.77
N SER A 236 13.16 -32.74 5.78
CA SER A 236 12.41 -33.16 6.97
C SER A 236 13.25 -32.92 8.22
N MET A 237 12.66 -32.27 9.22
CA MET A 237 13.34 -31.98 10.49
C MET A 237 13.58 -33.27 11.30
N SER A 238 12.67 -34.24 11.24
CA SER A 238 12.76 -35.51 11.98
C SER A 238 13.85 -36.43 11.42
N GLY A 239 14.10 -36.40 10.11
CA GLY A 239 15.19 -37.15 9.47
C GLY A 239 16.58 -36.74 9.96
N ALA A 240 16.80 -35.45 10.26
CA ALA A 240 18.05 -34.97 10.83
C ALA A 240 18.28 -35.49 12.27
N ILE A 241 17.21 -35.61 13.06
CA ILE A 241 17.27 -36.15 14.42
C ILE A 241 17.49 -37.67 14.39
N ALA A 242 16.81 -38.41 13.51
CA ALA A 242 17.01 -39.84 13.35
C ALA A 242 18.43 -40.19 12.84
N ALA A 243 18.97 -39.40 11.90
CA ALA A 243 20.35 -39.56 11.43
C ALA A 243 21.39 -39.19 12.51
N ALA A 244 21.07 -38.25 13.40
CA ALA A 244 21.91 -37.90 14.55
C ALA A 244 21.83 -38.92 15.70
N ALA A 245 20.69 -39.58 15.89
CA ALA A 245 20.48 -40.60 16.92
C ALA A 245 21.00 -42.00 16.53
N GLY A 246 21.32 -42.21 15.24
CA GLY A 246 21.85 -43.46 14.70
C GLY A 246 23.39 -43.54 14.58
N ARG A 247 24.15 -42.71 15.31
CA ARG A 247 25.61 -42.79 15.42
C ARG A 247 26.07 -42.80 16.87
#